data_AF-A0A4Q6ANB7-F1
#
_entry.id   AF-A0A4Q6ANB7-F1
#
_cell.length_a   1.000
_cell.length_b   1.000
_cell.length_c   1.000
_cell.angle_alpha   90.00
_cell.angle_beta   90.00
_cell.angle_gamma   90.00
#
_symmetry.space_group_name_H-M   'P 1'
#
loop_
_entity.id
_entity.type
_entity.pdbx_description
1 polymer ?
#
loop_
_entity_poly.entity_id
_entity_poly.type
_entity_poly.pdbx_seq_one_letter_code
_entity_poly.pdbx_strand_id
1 'polypeptide(L)'
;MVDLFNRKKEVDAIAAMFKDLRLQQRRSVMVVMLSVAFTEDRSTCLDEITSRVQAYEAALDVQCERCLKYTNQHGMQQVGEDLKTMTLEQKEFLIASVWGLITCAGTRPGLAEMSVASSLFADMGIPERQFLDVLEKLIHERRRQNAEMEATREI
;
A
#
# COMPACT_ATOMS: atom_id res chain seq x y z
N MET A 1 -16.29 -6.34 1.26
CA MET A 1 -14.86 -6.22 0.88
C MET A 1 -14.72 -4.97 0.05
N VAL A 2 -13.75 -4.10 0.37
CA VAL A 2 -13.68 -2.72 -0.13
C VAL A 2 -13.29 -2.70 -1.61
N ASP A 3 -14.05 -1.94 -2.36
CA ASP A 3 -13.85 -1.59 -3.76
C ASP A 3 -12.62 -0.66 -3.87
N LEU A 4 -11.41 -1.23 -3.82
CA LEU A 4 -10.09 -0.55 -3.78
C LEU A 4 -9.78 0.32 -5.01
N PHE A 5 -10.72 0.47 -5.94
CA PHE A 5 -10.54 1.19 -7.20
C PHE A 5 -11.53 2.36 -7.38
N ASN A 6 -12.28 2.72 -6.34
CA ASN A 6 -13.18 3.88 -6.34
C ASN A 6 -12.67 4.99 -5.39
N ARG A 7 -12.08 6.05 -5.95
CA ARG A 7 -11.27 7.08 -5.23
C ARG A 7 -11.94 7.73 -4.03
N LYS A 8 -13.26 7.98 -4.08
CA LYS A 8 -13.98 8.59 -2.94
C LYS A 8 -14.23 7.60 -1.80
N LYS A 9 -14.37 6.31 -2.13
CA LYS A 9 -14.44 5.22 -1.15
C LYS A 9 -13.06 4.88 -0.57
N GLU A 10 -11.99 5.24 -1.27
CA GLU A 10 -10.61 4.92 -0.89
C GLU A 10 -10.19 5.62 0.41
N VAL A 11 -10.36 6.94 0.52
CA VAL A 11 -10.03 7.70 1.74
C VAL A 11 -10.81 7.18 2.95
N ASP A 12 -12.12 7.00 2.80
CA ASP A 12 -12.99 6.48 3.87
C ASP A 12 -12.59 5.05 4.29
N ALA A 13 -12.21 4.21 3.34
CA ALA A 13 -11.76 2.85 3.62
C ALA A 13 -10.41 2.82 4.33
N ILE A 14 -9.44 3.64 3.90
CA ILE A 14 -8.14 3.78 4.57
C ILE A 14 -8.37 4.25 6.01
N ALA A 15 -9.18 5.30 6.19
CA ALA A 15 -9.49 5.86 7.49
C ALA A 15 -10.17 4.81 8.40
N ALA A 16 -11.14 4.05 7.88
CA ALA A 16 -11.81 3.01 8.63
C ALA A 16 -10.86 1.85 9.01
N MET A 17 -10.02 1.40 8.09
CA MET A 17 -9.06 0.30 8.32
C MET A 17 -8.02 0.65 9.38
N PHE A 18 -7.57 1.91 9.38
CA PHE A 18 -6.49 2.38 10.25
C PHE A 18 -6.93 3.30 11.39
N LYS A 19 -8.23 3.36 11.68
CA LYS A 19 -8.81 4.26 12.70
C LYS A 19 -8.19 4.09 14.10
N ASP A 20 -7.80 2.86 14.45
CA ASP A 20 -7.30 2.50 15.78
C ASP A 20 -5.77 2.59 15.89
N LEU A 21 -5.09 3.04 14.83
CA LEU A 21 -3.63 3.17 14.82
C LEU A 21 -3.15 4.37 15.64
N ARG A 22 -2.11 4.15 16.45
CA ARG A 22 -1.38 5.23 17.13
C ARG A 22 -0.65 6.10 16.12
N LEU A 23 -0.29 7.32 16.53
CA LEU A 23 0.39 8.28 15.65
C LEU A 23 1.68 7.71 15.02
N GLN A 24 2.50 6.98 15.79
CA GLN A 24 3.72 6.36 15.26
C GLN A 24 3.38 5.33 14.17
N GLN A 25 2.36 4.50 14.40
CA GLN A 25 1.91 3.51 13.43
C GLN A 25 1.36 4.17 12.16
N ARG A 26 0.56 5.23 12.29
CA ARG A 26 0.06 6.02 11.15
C ARG A 26 1.21 6.62 10.33
N ARG A 27 2.24 7.15 10.98
CA ARG A 27 3.47 7.61 10.31
C ARG A 27 4.19 6.46 9.62
N SER A 28 4.34 5.32 10.28
CA SER A 28 5.01 4.14 9.74
C SER A 28 4.28 3.54 8.53
N VAL A 29 2.94 3.51 8.53
CA VAL A 29 2.14 3.16 7.33
C VAL A 29 2.46 4.12 6.19
N MET A 30 2.49 5.43 6.47
CA MET A 30 2.80 6.43 5.46
C MET A 30 4.23 6.28 4.91
N VAL A 31 5.20 5.98 5.76
CA VAL A 31 6.59 5.71 5.35
C VAL A 31 6.65 4.54 4.39
N VAL A 32 5.95 3.44 4.69
CA VAL A 32 5.88 2.27 3.78
C VAL A 32 5.35 2.67 2.41
N MET A 33 4.28 3.47 2.35
CA MET A 33 3.73 3.95 1.08
C MET A 33 4.75 4.80 0.31
N LEU A 34 5.44 5.71 1.00
CA LEU A 34 6.47 6.57 0.39
C LEU A 34 7.68 5.76 -0.10
N SER A 35 8.12 4.75 0.66
CA SER A 35 9.25 3.89 0.29
C SER A 35 9.03 3.11 -1.00
N VAL A 36 7.79 2.82 -1.36
CA VAL A 36 7.44 2.12 -2.61
C VAL A 36 7.01 3.08 -3.73
N ALA A 37 6.44 4.24 -3.37
CA ALA A 37 6.02 5.26 -4.33
C ALA A 37 7.21 5.85 -5.12
N PHE A 38 8.41 5.89 -4.54
CA PHE A 38 9.57 6.59 -5.10
C PHE A 38 10.78 5.69 -5.41
N THR A 39 10.58 4.38 -5.60
CA THR A 39 11.68 3.43 -5.84
C THR A 39 12.34 3.53 -7.22
N GLU A 40 11.64 3.94 -8.29
CA GLU A 40 12.19 4.11 -9.65
C GLU A 40 11.47 5.22 -10.45
N ASP A 41 11.89 5.47 -11.70
CA ASP A 41 11.28 6.42 -12.63
C ASP A 41 9.84 6.00 -12.97
N ARG A 42 8.88 6.60 -12.27
CA ARG A 42 7.45 6.37 -12.41
C ARG A 42 6.74 7.55 -13.09
N SER A 43 7.44 8.23 -14.00
CA SER A 43 6.94 9.41 -14.72
C SER A 43 5.58 9.20 -15.40
N THR A 44 5.24 7.98 -15.82
CA THR A 44 3.97 7.66 -16.49
C THR A 44 2.76 7.54 -15.56
N CYS A 45 2.97 7.41 -14.25
CA CYS A 45 1.90 7.23 -13.26
C CYS A 45 2.04 8.13 -12.02
N LEU A 46 2.86 9.18 -12.11
CA LEU A 46 3.15 10.10 -11.01
C LEU A 46 1.88 10.75 -10.43
N ASP A 47 0.92 11.13 -11.27
CA ASP A 47 -0.33 11.73 -10.80
C ASP A 47 -1.18 10.77 -9.96
N GLU A 48 -1.27 9.49 -10.36
CA GLU A 48 -2.02 8.48 -9.61
C GLU A 48 -1.31 8.15 -8.28
N ILE A 49 0.02 8.04 -8.30
CA ILE A 49 0.82 7.83 -7.09
C ILE A 49 0.66 9.00 -6.13
N THR A 50 0.78 10.24 -6.62
CA THR A 50 0.63 11.45 -5.82
C THR A 50 -0.76 11.53 -5.20
N SER A 51 -1.80 11.22 -5.99
CA SER A 51 -3.18 11.18 -5.50
C SER A 51 -3.37 10.12 -4.41
N ARG A 52 -2.78 8.93 -4.54
CA ARG A 52 -2.86 7.89 -3.51
C ARG A 52 -2.11 8.29 -2.25
N VAL A 53 -0.91 8.83 -2.38
CA VAL A 53 -0.12 9.36 -1.25
C VAL A 53 -0.91 10.44 -0.51
N GLN A 54 -1.55 11.37 -1.22
CA GLN A 54 -2.40 12.39 -0.61
C GLN A 54 -3.64 11.80 0.09
N ALA A 55 -4.26 10.76 -0.47
CA ALA A 55 -5.37 10.06 0.18
C ALA A 55 -4.94 9.41 1.51
N TYR A 56 -3.76 8.80 1.54
CA TYR A 56 -3.18 8.27 2.78
C TYR A 56 -2.84 9.38 3.78
N GLU A 57 -2.26 10.48 3.33
CA GLU A 57 -1.95 11.62 4.19
C GLU A 57 -3.21 12.15 4.89
N ALA A 58 -4.29 12.32 4.13
CA ALA A 58 -5.58 12.77 4.64
C ALA A 58 -6.23 11.75 5.58
N ALA A 59 -6.29 10.47 5.19
CA ALA A 59 -6.96 9.42 5.96
C ALA A 59 -6.24 9.08 7.27
N LEU A 60 -4.91 9.16 7.26
CA LEU A 60 -4.07 8.89 8.44
C LEU A 60 -3.84 10.14 9.28
N ASP A 61 -4.24 11.33 8.84
CA ASP A 61 -4.01 12.60 9.53
C ASP A 61 -2.51 12.76 9.92
N VAL A 62 -1.66 12.64 8.91
CA VAL A 62 -0.20 12.82 9.01
C VAL A 62 0.29 13.79 7.94
N GLN A 63 1.60 14.04 7.85
CA GLN A 63 2.21 14.86 6.80
C GLN A 63 3.45 14.13 6.27
N CYS A 64 3.61 14.02 4.95
CA CYS A 64 4.75 13.33 4.32
C CYS A 64 6.10 13.76 4.91
N GLU A 65 6.33 15.08 4.98
CA GLU A 65 7.60 15.64 5.48
C GLU A 65 7.90 15.19 6.93
N ARG A 66 6.87 15.13 7.78
CA ARG A 66 7.01 14.67 9.18
C ARG A 66 7.27 13.16 9.25
N CYS A 67 6.70 12.39 8.33
CA CYS A 67 6.94 10.95 8.23
C CYS A 67 8.38 10.66 7.77
N LEU A 68 8.90 11.41 6.80
CA LEU A 68 10.30 11.30 6.39
C LEU A 68 11.27 11.71 7.52
N LYS A 69 10.96 12.79 8.26
CA LYS A 69 11.74 13.16 9.46
C LYS A 69 11.71 12.07 10.52
N TYR A 70 10.56 11.43 10.73
CA TYR A 70 10.42 10.30 11.65
C TYR A 70 11.35 9.14 11.26
N THR A 71 11.35 8.73 9.98
CA THR A 71 12.26 7.69 9.48
C THR A 71 13.72 8.09 9.63
N ASN A 72 14.08 9.35 9.35
CA ASN A 72 15.46 9.82 9.52
C ASN A 72 15.92 9.80 10.98
N GLN A 73 15.00 9.96 11.94
CA GLN A 73 15.30 9.96 13.37
C GLN A 73 15.37 8.56 13.98
N HIS A 74 14.53 7.64 13.52
CA HIS A 74 14.36 6.32 14.16
C HIS A 74 14.79 5.13 13.28
N GLY A 75 14.98 5.35 11.98
CA GLY A 75 15.32 4.31 11.02
C GLY A 75 14.15 3.44 10.58
N MET A 76 14.37 2.65 9.51
CA MET A 76 13.36 1.73 8.96
C MET A 76 13.03 0.55 9.89
N GLN A 77 13.95 0.17 10.78
CA GLN A 77 13.69 -0.87 11.77
C GLN A 77 12.54 -0.48 12.71
N GLN A 78 12.49 0.78 13.16
CA GLN A 78 11.40 1.25 14.02
C GLN A 78 10.06 1.24 13.28
N VAL A 79 10.06 1.53 11.97
CA VAL A 79 8.86 1.44 11.12
C VAL A 79 8.30 0.02 11.15
N GLY A 80 9.16 -1.00 11.01
CA GLY A 80 8.76 -2.40 11.15
C GLY A 80 8.15 -2.70 12.54
N GLU A 81 8.84 -2.31 13.61
CA GLU A 81 8.38 -2.54 15.00
C GLU A 81 7.01 -1.90 15.30
N ASP A 82 6.78 -0.67 14.84
CA ASP A 82 5.49 0.01 15.04
C ASP A 82 4.33 -0.78 14.40
N LEU A 83 4.59 -1.35 13.23
CA LEU A 83 3.60 -2.03 12.40
C LEU A 83 3.44 -3.52 12.76
N LYS A 84 4.38 -4.12 13.52
CA LYS A 84 4.26 -5.51 13.97
C LYS A 84 2.97 -5.80 14.74
N THR A 85 2.49 -4.83 15.51
CA THR A 85 1.29 -4.97 16.35
C THR A 85 -0.03 -4.71 15.63
N MET A 86 0.01 -4.35 14.35
CA MET A 86 -1.20 -4.24 13.53
C MET A 86 -1.91 -5.59 13.43
N THR A 87 -3.23 -5.55 13.26
CA THR A 87 -3.99 -6.76 12.99
C THR A 87 -3.58 -7.35 11.64
N LEU A 88 -3.83 -8.64 11.46
CA LEU A 88 -3.55 -9.28 10.18
C LEU A 88 -4.32 -8.61 9.03
N GLU A 89 -5.59 -8.30 9.24
CA GLU A 89 -6.42 -7.62 8.24
C GLU A 89 -5.83 -6.26 7.81
N GLN A 90 -5.34 -5.47 8.76
CA GLN A 90 -4.69 -4.19 8.49
C GLN A 90 -3.40 -4.37 7.68
N LYS A 91 -2.63 -5.42 7.96
CA LYS A 91 -1.41 -5.76 7.22
C LYS A 91 -1.71 -6.22 5.80
N GLU A 92 -2.71 -7.08 5.61
CA GLU A 92 -3.17 -7.53 4.29
C GLU A 92 -3.71 -6.35 3.46
N PHE A 93 -4.44 -5.43 4.09
CA PHE A 93 -4.89 -4.21 3.45
C PHE A 93 -3.70 -3.34 3.00
N LEU A 94 -2.67 -3.21 3.83
CA LEU A 94 -1.45 -2.47 3.46
C LEU A 94 -0.71 -3.15 2.30
N ILE A 95 -0.61 -4.49 2.28
CA ILE A 95 -0.06 -5.24 1.13
C ILE A 95 -0.84 -4.92 -0.15
N ALA A 96 -2.17 -4.99 -0.10
CA ALA A 96 -3.01 -4.71 -1.26
C ALA A 96 -2.82 -3.28 -1.78
N SER A 97 -2.62 -2.33 -0.86
CA SER A 97 -2.42 -0.93 -1.18
C SER A 97 -1.05 -0.67 -1.82
N VAL A 98 0.00 -1.27 -1.26
CA VAL A 98 1.36 -1.25 -1.82
C VAL A 98 1.39 -1.91 -3.18
N TRP A 99 0.73 -3.06 -3.34
CA TRP A 99 0.60 -3.74 -4.63
C TRP A 99 -0.13 -2.88 -5.68
N GLY A 100 -1.18 -2.17 -5.25
CA GLY A 100 -1.88 -1.20 -6.08
C GLY A 100 -0.98 -0.06 -6.56
N LEU A 101 -0.06 0.42 -5.72
CA LEU A 101 0.96 1.39 -6.11
C LEU A 101 1.97 0.79 -7.10
N ILE A 102 2.49 -0.41 -6.83
CA ILE A 102 3.49 -1.07 -7.69
C ILE A 102 2.95 -1.31 -9.10
N THR A 103 1.69 -1.71 -9.20
CA THR A 103 1.03 -2.08 -10.47
C THR A 103 0.17 -0.95 -11.06
N CYS A 104 0.43 0.28 -10.63
CA CYS A 104 -0.24 1.49 -11.08
C CYS A 104 -0.17 1.63 -12.61
N ALA A 105 -1.22 2.12 -13.27
CA ALA A 105 -1.28 2.25 -14.73
C ALA A 105 -0.94 0.96 -15.53
N GLY A 106 -1.10 -0.23 -14.94
CA GLY A 106 -0.82 -1.50 -15.59
C GLY A 106 0.67 -1.84 -15.73
N THR A 107 1.54 -1.14 -14.99
CA THR A 107 2.97 -1.46 -14.94
C THR A 107 3.18 -2.85 -14.36
N ARG A 108 4.16 -3.57 -14.93
CA ARG A 108 4.66 -4.80 -14.32
C ARG A 108 5.53 -4.43 -13.12
N PRO A 109 5.40 -5.13 -11.98
CA PRO A 109 6.28 -4.95 -10.83
C PRO A 109 7.74 -5.11 -11.23
N GLY A 110 8.58 -4.15 -10.88
CA GLY A 110 10.03 -4.27 -10.97
C GLY A 110 10.60 -5.13 -9.84
N LEU A 111 11.79 -5.71 -10.06
CA LEU A 111 12.51 -6.48 -9.04
C LEU A 111 12.83 -5.63 -7.80
N ALA A 112 13.19 -4.36 -7.98
CA ALA A 112 13.51 -3.45 -6.88
C ALA A 112 12.29 -3.18 -5.98
N GLU A 113 11.13 -2.90 -6.58
CA GLU A 113 9.89 -2.62 -5.86
C GLU A 113 9.40 -3.82 -5.06
N MET A 114 9.49 -5.01 -5.67
CA MET A 114 9.15 -6.27 -5.03
C MET A 114 10.11 -6.62 -3.89
N SER A 115 11.40 -6.36 -4.08
CA SER A 115 12.42 -6.58 -3.04
C SER A 115 12.19 -5.65 -1.85
N VAL A 116 11.93 -4.37 -2.10
CA VAL A 116 11.61 -3.39 -1.05
C VAL A 116 10.33 -3.77 -0.33
N ALA A 117 9.24 -4.05 -1.05
CA ALA A 117 7.97 -4.44 -0.44
C ALA A 117 8.10 -5.71 0.41
N SER A 118 8.74 -6.76 -0.12
CA SER A 118 8.94 -8.01 0.62
C SER A 118 9.75 -7.80 1.89
N SER A 119 10.84 -7.03 1.83
CA SER A 119 11.66 -6.70 3.00
C SER A 119 10.86 -5.94 4.06
N LEU A 120 10.07 -4.94 3.65
CA LEU A 120 9.25 -4.15 4.57
C LEU A 120 8.23 -5.03 5.29
N PHE A 121 7.54 -5.91 4.58
CA PHE A 121 6.52 -6.77 5.19
C PHE A 121 7.13 -7.87 6.06
N ALA A 122 8.33 -8.35 5.73
CA ALA A 122 9.09 -9.24 6.61
C ALA A 122 9.40 -8.56 7.96
N ASP A 123 9.81 -7.29 7.95
CA ASP A 123 10.07 -6.50 9.17
C ASP A 123 8.80 -6.28 10.02
N MET A 124 7.62 -6.26 9.39
CA MET A 124 6.32 -6.22 10.07
C MET A 124 5.88 -7.58 10.62
N GLY A 125 6.71 -8.61 10.47
CA GLY A 125 6.42 -9.99 10.90
C GLY A 125 5.45 -10.72 9.98
N ILE A 126 5.37 -10.35 8.69
CA ILE A 126 4.63 -11.12 7.69
C ILE A 126 5.61 -12.08 7.01
N PRO A 127 5.46 -13.40 7.16
CA PRO A 127 6.28 -14.36 6.46
C PRO A 127 6.14 -14.19 4.94
N GLU A 128 7.24 -14.39 4.20
CA GLU A 128 7.26 -14.29 2.74
C GLU A 128 6.13 -15.08 2.07
N ARG A 129 5.88 -16.32 2.54
CA ARG A 129 4.78 -17.15 2.03
C ARG A 129 3.41 -16.46 2.17
N GLN A 130 3.15 -15.84 3.31
CA GLN A 130 1.89 -15.13 3.53
C GLN A 130 1.78 -13.89 2.64
N PHE A 131 2.89 -13.17 2.43
CA PHE A 131 2.95 -12.07 1.48
C PHE A 131 2.59 -12.53 0.06
N LEU A 132 3.19 -13.63 -0.41
CA LEU A 132 2.90 -14.23 -1.72
C LEU A 132 1.43 -14.69 -1.83
N ASP A 133 0.89 -15.34 -0.81
CA ASP A 133 -0.51 -15.81 -0.79
C ASP A 133 -1.49 -14.63 -0.95
N VAL A 134 -1.21 -13.48 -0.33
CA VAL A 134 -2.02 -12.26 -0.50
C VAL A 134 -1.90 -11.71 -1.92
N LEU A 135 -0.70 -11.68 -2.50
CA LEU A 135 -0.51 -11.23 -3.87
C LEU A 135 -1.21 -12.11 -4.90
N GLU A 136 -1.17 -13.44 -4.72
CA GLU A 136 -1.87 -14.38 -5.60
C GLU A 136 -3.38 -14.11 -5.60
N LYS A 137 -3.98 -13.91 -4.42
CA LYS A 137 -5.41 -13.54 -4.30
C LYS A 137 -5.71 -12.25 -5.08
N LEU A 138 -4.90 -11.21 -4.89
CA LEU A 138 -5.09 -9.92 -5.56
C LEU A 138 -4.96 -10.04 -7.09
N ILE A 139 -4.01 -10.83 -7.57
CA ILE A 139 -3.83 -11.09 -9.01
C ILE A 139 -5.04 -11.83 -9.58
N HIS A 140 -5.54 -12.85 -8.88
CA HIS A 140 -6.73 -13.60 -9.29
C HIS A 140 -7.99 -12.72 -9.35
N GLU A 141 -8.21 -11.89 -8.34
CA GLU A 141 -9.33 -10.96 -8.30
C GLU A 141 -9.26 -9.93 -9.43
N ARG A 142 -8.09 -9.36 -9.70
CA ARG A 142 -7.91 -8.40 -10.80
C ARG A 142 -8.20 -9.02 -12.16
N ARG A 143 -7.75 -10.27 -12.38
CA ARG A 143 -8.05 -11.02 -13.62
C ARG A 143 -9.55 -11.24 -13.78
N ARG A 144 -10.24 -11.60 -12.69
CA ARG A 144 -11.68 -11.80 -12.69
C ARG A 144 -12.42 -10.49 -13.02
N GLN A 145 -12.06 -9.38 -12.40
CA GLN A 145 -12.65 -8.07 -12.68
C GLN A 145 -12.44 -7.64 -14.14
N ASN A 146 -11.24 -7.86 -14.70
CA ASN A 146 -10.97 -7.57 -16.11
C ASN A 146 -11.85 -8.41 -17.05
N ALA A 147 -12.00 -9.70 -16.78
CA ALA A 147 -12.87 -10.58 -17.57
C ALA A 147 -14.35 -10.16 -17.51
N GLU A 148 -14.83 -9.75 -16.32
CA GLU A 148 -16.19 -9.23 -16.15
C GLU A 148 -16.40 -7.93 -16.94
N MET A 149 -15.43 -7.01 -16.94
CA MET A 149 -15.50 -5.76 -17.71
C MET A 149 -15.48 -5.99 -19.23
N GLU A 150 -14.69 -6.94 -19.72
CA GLU A 150 -14.65 -7.31 -21.14
C GLU A 150 -16.00 -7.89 -21.59
N ALA A 151 -16.57 -8.81 -20.81
CA ALA A 151 -17.88 -9.40 -21.09
C ALA A 151 -19.01 -8.36 -21.12
N THR A 152 -18.89 -7.27 -20.34
CA THR A 152 -19.90 -6.20 -20.31
C THR A 152 -19.74 -5.19 -21.45
N ARG A 153 -18.59 -5.15 -22.15
CA ARG A 153 -18.35 -4.28 -23.31
C ARG A 153 -18.80 -4.90 -24.64
N GLU A 154 -19.00 -6.21 -24.66
CA GLU A 154 -19.45 -6.97 -25.83
C GLU A 154 -20.99 -7.10 -25.94
N ILE A 155 -21.74 -6.49 -25.02
CA ILE A 155 -23.22 -6.42 -24.98
C ILE A 155 -23.65 -4.98 -25.29
#